data_AF-A0A955PQC7-F1
#
_entry.id   AF-A0A955PQC7-F1
#
_cell.length_a   1.000
_cell.length_b   1.000
_cell.length_c   1.000
_cell.angle_alpha   90.00
_cell.angle_beta   90.00
_cell.angle_gamma   90.00
#
_symmetry.space_group_name_H-M   'P 1'
#
loop_
_entity.id
_entity.type
_entity.pdbx_description
1 polymer ?
#
loop_
_entity_poly.entity_id
_entity_poly.type
_entity_poly.pdbx_seq_one_letter_code
_entity_poly.pdbx_strand_id
1 'polypeptide(L)'
;ESYACCMVYGSDRTGGIVGENGWSMIRPDPEGSMIIRCYSAGIVSSTGTRSGGLVGKNGGGVILDSYSTSAIVGHSRVGGLVGENEDGDINRSYSIGSVSGTENVGGFVGALEDGPWEDGTIESSYWDTQTSGQSTSTGGAGKTTAEMYQQTTFENWDFDSVWWIDEGSDYPRFLWERGKTQDLLRMIERYREGRQDGESFLNFTQFWKTRR
;
A
#
# COMPACT_ATOMS: atom_id res chain seq x y z
N GLU A 1 5.11 3.30 12.95
CA GLU A 1 4.32 3.24 11.70
C GLU A 1 5.10 3.95 10.62
N SER A 2 5.33 3.27 9.49
CA SER A 2 6.14 3.80 8.40
C SER A 2 5.25 3.96 7.18
N TYR A 3 5.18 5.18 6.67
CA TYR A 3 4.49 5.52 5.42
C TYR A 3 5.41 6.38 4.57
N ALA A 4 5.37 6.16 3.25
CA ALA A 4 6.09 6.98 2.29
C ALA A 4 5.08 7.68 1.39
N CYS A 5 5.14 9.01 1.37
CA CYS A 5 4.42 9.84 0.41
C CYS A 5 5.47 10.69 -0.31
N CYS A 6 6.06 10.12 -1.36
CA CYS A 6 7.13 10.75 -2.11
C CYS A 6 7.19 10.21 -3.54
N MET A 7 7.77 10.99 -4.44
CA MET A 7 8.13 10.52 -5.78
C MET A 7 9.47 9.78 -5.69
N VAL A 8 9.51 8.52 -6.10
CA VAL A 8 10.71 7.67 -6.04
C VAL A 8 11.23 7.43 -7.46
N TYR A 9 12.52 7.71 -7.68
CA TYR A 9 13.24 7.45 -8.93
C TYR A 9 14.37 6.44 -8.68
N GLY A 10 14.41 5.33 -9.42
CA GLY A 10 15.42 4.28 -9.26
C GLY A 10 15.72 3.53 -10.56
N SER A 11 16.87 2.85 -10.63
CA SER A 11 17.39 2.21 -11.86
C SER A 11 17.39 0.68 -11.85
N ASP A 12 17.17 0.02 -10.70
CA ASP A 12 16.90 -1.42 -10.54
C ASP A 12 16.33 -1.64 -9.12
N ARG A 13 15.38 -2.56 -8.95
CA ARG A 13 14.69 -2.84 -7.66
C ARG A 13 14.15 -1.58 -6.99
N THR A 14 13.23 -0.90 -7.67
CA THR A 14 12.65 0.36 -7.19
C THR A 14 11.32 0.09 -6.50
N GLY A 15 11.21 0.41 -5.21
CA GLY A 15 9.95 0.37 -4.45
C GLY A 15 9.63 1.71 -3.81
N GLY A 16 8.34 2.00 -3.63
CA GLY A 16 7.91 3.25 -2.98
C GLY A 16 8.30 3.34 -1.51
N ILE A 17 8.49 2.19 -0.83
CA ILE A 17 9.04 2.12 0.54
C ILE A 17 10.42 1.47 0.55
N VAL A 18 10.54 0.29 -0.06
CA VAL A 18 11.77 -0.52 0.00
C VAL A 18 12.14 -1.03 -1.39
N GLY A 19 13.40 -0.92 -1.79
CA GLY A 19 13.85 -1.47 -3.07
C GLY A 19 13.83 -3.00 -3.10
N GLU A 20 14.38 -3.63 -2.07
CA GLU A 20 14.44 -5.08 -1.92
C GLU A 20 14.08 -5.48 -0.49
N ASN A 21 13.07 -6.34 -0.35
CA ASN A 21 12.66 -6.91 0.93
C ASN A 21 13.07 -8.39 0.97
N GLY A 22 13.88 -8.75 1.96
CA GLY A 22 14.35 -10.11 2.16
C GLY A 22 15.67 -10.41 1.45
N TRP A 23 16.53 -11.16 2.16
CA TRP A 23 17.60 -12.03 1.67
C TRP A 23 18.28 -12.66 2.91
N SER A 24 18.02 -13.92 3.21
CA SER A 24 18.84 -14.71 4.15
C SER A 24 19.08 -16.08 3.53
N MET A 25 20.35 -16.49 3.38
CA MET A 25 20.74 -17.78 2.79
C MET A 25 20.42 -18.98 3.71
N ILE A 26 19.65 -18.77 4.79
CA ILE A 26 19.31 -19.79 5.80
C ILE A 26 17.85 -19.56 6.23
N ARG A 27 16.94 -20.50 5.97
CA ARG A 27 15.68 -20.61 6.73
C ARG A 27 15.79 -21.77 7.74
N PRO A 28 15.20 -21.67 8.95
CA PRO A 28 14.11 -20.78 9.35
C PRO A 28 14.61 -19.72 10.34
N ASP A 29 14.77 -18.47 9.89
CA ASP A 29 14.70 -17.36 10.83
C ASP A 29 13.24 -16.87 10.83
N PRO A 30 12.48 -17.02 11.94
CA PRO A 30 11.16 -16.42 12.07
C PRO A 30 11.19 -14.87 12.01
N GLU A 31 12.38 -14.27 11.98
CA GLU A 31 12.63 -12.82 11.82
C GLU A 31 13.13 -12.45 10.40
N GLY A 32 12.67 -13.14 9.35
CA GLY A 32 12.87 -12.68 7.97
C GLY A 32 12.41 -11.22 7.78
N SER A 33 12.94 -10.51 6.78
CA SER A 33 12.61 -9.09 6.54
C SER A 33 11.09 -8.90 6.38
N MET A 34 10.49 -8.10 7.25
CA MET A 34 9.04 -7.89 7.30
C MET A 34 8.65 -6.45 6.94
N ILE A 35 7.61 -6.32 6.14
CA ILE A 35 6.90 -5.08 5.87
C ILE A 35 5.47 -5.27 6.37
N ILE A 36 5.11 -4.58 7.45
CA ILE A 36 3.84 -4.78 8.14
C ILE A 36 3.16 -3.43 8.35
N ARG A 37 1.88 -3.32 7.97
CA ARG A 37 1.06 -2.10 8.20
C ARG A 37 1.70 -0.86 7.59
N CYS A 38 2.12 -0.99 6.34
CA CYS A 38 2.76 0.07 5.59
C CYS A 38 1.92 0.46 4.37
N TYR A 39 2.05 1.72 3.96
CA TYR A 39 1.50 2.15 2.69
C TYR A 39 2.40 3.11 1.93
N SER A 40 2.28 3.05 0.61
CA SER A 40 2.93 3.98 -0.32
C SER A 40 1.89 4.76 -1.09
N ALA A 41 2.19 6.03 -1.34
CA ALA A 41 1.44 6.88 -2.22
C ALA A 41 2.41 7.78 -3.02
N GLY A 42 2.01 8.16 -4.23
CA GLY A 42 2.80 9.04 -5.09
C GLY A 42 3.08 8.42 -6.45
N ILE A 43 4.20 8.80 -7.05
CA ILE A 43 4.64 8.29 -8.36
C ILE A 43 5.95 7.54 -8.18
N VAL A 44 6.00 6.29 -8.62
CA VAL A 44 7.20 5.48 -8.68
C VAL A 44 7.63 5.39 -10.14
N SER A 45 8.77 5.98 -10.50
CA SER A 45 9.30 5.94 -11.85
C SER A 45 10.63 5.20 -11.86
N SER A 46 10.74 4.19 -12.72
CA SER A 46 11.93 3.35 -12.82
C SER A 46 12.27 3.09 -14.28
N THR A 47 13.55 3.25 -14.62
CA THR A 47 14.09 2.82 -15.91
C THR A 47 14.59 1.38 -15.88
N GLY A 48 14.59 0.77 -14.70
CA GLY A 48 15.13 -0.55 -14.43
C GLY A 48 14.14 -1.70 -14.55
N THR A 49 14.65 -2.88 -14.19
CA THR A 49 13.86 -4.08 -13.96
C THR A 49 13.35 -4.10 -12.52
N ARG A 50 12.15 -4.66 -12.28
CA ARG A 50 11.55 -4.85 -10.93
C ARG A 50 11.12 -3.54 -10.27
N SER A 51 9.92 -3.11 -10.62
CA SER A 51 9.34 -1.86 -10.10
C SER A 51 8.02 -2.15 -9.41
N GLY A 52 7.91 -1.82 -8.12
CA GLY A 52 6.69 -2.01 -7.36
C GLY A 52 6.26 -0.75 -6.64
N GLY A 53 4.95 -0.60 -6.44
CA GLY A 53 4.41 0.52 -5.67
C GLY A 53 4.93 0.55 -4.24
N LEU A 54 4.98 -0.60 -3.57
CA LEU A 54 5.50 -0.75 -2.22
C LEU A 54 6.95 -1.24 -2.22
N VAL A 55 7.23 -2.31 -2.97
CA VAL A 55 8.51 -3.04 -2.95
C VAL A 55 8.98 -3.36 -4.38
N GLY A 56 10.25 -3.09 -4.69
CA GLY A 56 10.82 -3.47 -5.99
C GLY A 56 10.93 -4.98 -6.17
N LYS A 57 11.66 -5.65 -5.27
CA LYS A 57 11.80 -7.12 -5.20
C LYS A 57 11.48 -7.63 -3.79
N ASN A 58 10.64 -8.64 -3.65
CA ASN A 58 10.41 -9.35 -2.38
C ASN A 58 11.02 -10.76 -2.49
N GLY A 59 12.21 -10.97 -1.91
CA GLY A 59 12.97 -12.22 -1.95
C GLY A 59 12.96 -12.94 -0.59
N GLY A 60 12.06 -13.88 -0.36
CA GLY A 60 11.93 -14.59 0.91
C GLY A 60 11.38 -13.73 2.08
N GLY A 61 10.97 -12.48 1.80
CA GLY A 61 10.44 -11.56 2.78
C GLY A 61 8.92 -11.67 2.99
N VAL A 62 8.43 -11.10 4.08
CA VAL A 62 6.99 -11.08 4.41
C VAL A 62 6.42 -9.67 4.22
N ILE A 63 5.32 -9.56 3.49
CA ILE A 63 4.51 -8.35 3.35
C ILE A 63 3.13 -8.63 3.93
N LEU A 64 2.72 -7.85 4.92
CA LEU A 64 1.50 -8.08 5.69
C LEU A 64 0.72 -6.78 5.89
N ASP A 65 -0.60 -6.85 5.73
CA ASP A 65 -1.50 -5.74 6.04
C ASP A 65 -1.03 -4.42 5.39
N SER A 66 -0.66 -4.42 4.11
CA SER A 66 0.01 -3.27 3.48
C SER A 66 -0.61 -2.89 2.14
N TYR A 67 -0.45 -1.63 1.71
CA TYR A 67 -1.08 -1.19 0.47
C TYR A 67 -0.34 -0.14 -0.34
N SER A 68 -0.68 -0.04 -1.62
CA SER A 68 -0.12 0.95 -2.53
C SER A 68 -1.20 1.67 -3.31
N THR A 69 -1.19 3.00 -3.21
CA THR A 69 -1.96 3.89 -4.08
C THR A 69 -1.07 4.56 -5.13
N SER A 70 0.20 4.15 -5.21
CA SER A 70 1.22 4.78 -6.03
C SER A 70 1.01 4.49 -7.52
N ALA A 71 1.07 5.52 -8.35
CA ALA A 71 1.14 5.36 -9.81
C ALA A 71 2.55 4.92 -10.21
N ILE A 72 2.68 3.81 -10.93
CA ILE A 72 3.97 3.21 -11.27
C ILE A 72 4.19 3.32 -12.78
N VAL A 73 5.37 3.82 -13.15
CA VAL A 73 5.89 3.83 -14.51
C VAL A 73 7.22 3.10 -14.51
N GLY A 74 7.23 1.87 -15.00
CA GLY A 74 8.42 1.01 -15.06
C GLY A 74 8.70 0.48 -16.46
N HIS A 75 9.74 -0.35 -16.61
CA HIS A 75 10.06 -1.02 -17.87
C HIS A 75 9.63 -2.49 -17.85
N SER A 76 10.29 -3.31 -17.03
CA SER A 76 10.06 -4.77 -16.95
C SER A 76 9.81 -5.22 -15.51
N ARG A 77 8.91 -6.20 -15.32
CA ARG A 77 8.48 -6.74 -14.00
C ARG A 77 7.91 -5.63 -13.13
N VAL A 78 6.76 -5.11 -13.56
CA VAL A 78 6.12 -3.95 -12.95
C VAL A 78 4.84 -4.39 -12.25
N GLY A 79 4.73 -4.14 -10.94
CA GLY A 79 3.55 -4.52 -10.16
C GLY A 79 2.98 -3.39 -9.31
N GLY A 80 1.66 -3.35 -9.16
CA GLY A 80 0.99 -2.33 -8.34
C GLY A 80 1.43 -2.29 -6.88
N LEU A 81 1.77 -3.45 -6.30
CA LEU A 81 2.35 -3.58 -4.97
C LEU A 81 3.82 -3.99 -5.03
N VAL A 82 4.14 -5.06 -5.74
CA VAL A 82 5.50 -5.65 -5.80
C VAL A 82 5.94 -5.88 -7.24
N GLY A 83 7.15 -5.45 -7.60
CA GLY A 83 7.67 -5.68 -8.96
C GLY A 83 7.94 -7.17 -9.25
N GLU A 84 8.74 -7.81 -8.40
CA GLU A 84 9.07 -9.24 -8.45
C GLU A 84 8.94 -9.86 -7.06
N ASN A 85 8.26 -11.00 -6.96
CA ASN A 85 8.16 -11.77 -5.74
C ASN A 85 8.83 -13.14 -5.94
N GLU A 86 9.86 -13.42 -5.17
CA GLU A 86 10.71 -14.61 -5.23
C GLU A 86 10.65 -15.30 -3.86
N ASP A 87 9.95 -16.43 -3.73
CA ASP A 87 9.70 -17.13 -2.45
C ASP A 87 9.18 -16.23 -1.31
N GLY A 88 8.55 -15.11 -1.65
CA GLY A 88 8.07 -14.12 -0.69
C GLY A 88 6.61 -14.33 -0.33
N ASP A 89 6.26 -14.07 0.93
CA ASP A 89 4.88 -14.12 1.41
C ASP A 89 4.23 -12.75 1.35
N ILE A 90 3.06 -12.67 0.74
CA ILE A 90 2.23 -11.46 0.68
C ILE A 90 0.84 -11.79 1.16
N ASN A 91 0.42 -11.17 2.26
CA ASN A 91 -0.88 -11.43 2.85
C ASN A 91 -1.61 -10.13 3.23
N ARG A 92 -2.93 -10.14 3.06
CA ARG A 92 -3.85 -9.02 3.39
C ARG A 92 -3.38 -7.68 2.87
N SER A 93 -2.97 -7.65 1.61
CA SER A 93 -2.37 -6.48 1.01
C SER A 93 -3.07 -6.12 -0.30
N TYR A 94 -3.04 -4.84 -0.68
CA TYR A 94 -3.73 -4.41 -1.90
C TYR A 94 -3.08 -3.26 -2.67
N SER A 95 -3.37 -3.17 -3.97
CA SER A 95 -2.93 -2.05 -4.82
C SER A 95 -4.06 -1.45 -5.64
N ILE A 96 -4.02 -0.12 -5.79
CA ILE A 96 -5.02 0.65 -6.55
C ILE A 96 -4.40 1.72 -7.46
N GLY A 97 -3.09 1.92 -7.41
CA GLY A 97 -2.42 2.89 -8.28
C GLY A 97 -2.31 2.38 -9.72
N SER A 98 -2.28 3.30 -10.68
CA SER A 98 -2.11 2.96 -12.10
C SER A 98 -0.74 2.31 -12.34
N VAL A 99 -0.70 1.28 -13.17
CA VAL A 99 0.53 0.54 -13.47
C VAL A 99 0.80 0.61 -14.96
N SER A 100 1.98 1.11 -15.33
CA SER A 100 2.44 1.18 -16.72
C SER A 100 3.83 0.59 -16.86
N GLY A 101 4.00 -0.28 -17.85
CA GLY A 101 5.27 -0.88 -18.22
C GLY A 101 5.20 -1.55 -19.58
N THR A 102 6.31 -2.14 -20.02
CA THR A 102 6.40 -2.75 -21.35
C THR A 102 6.50 -4.27 -21.29
N GLU A 103 7.00 -4.84 -20.20
CA GLU A 103 7.22 -6.28 -20.05
C GLU A 103 6.78 -6.75 -18.65
N ASN A 104 6.05 -7.88 -18.57
CA ASN A 104 5.58 -8.48 -17.32
C ASN A 104 4.97 -7.45 -16.36
N VAL A 105 3.82 -6.91 -16.76
CA VAL A 105 3.09 -5.88 -16.01
C VAL A 105 1.88 -6.53 -15.35
N GLY A 106 1.74 -6.34 -14.04
CA GLY A 106 0.63 -6.87 -13.26
C GLY A 106 0.01 -5.80 -12.38
N GLY A 107 -1.31 -5.90 -12.18
CA GLY A 107 -2.03 -4.98 -11.31
C GLY A 107 -1.60 -5.05 -9.83
N PHE A 108 -1.05 -6.19 -9.38
CA PHE A 108 -0.57 -6.43 -8.01
C PHE A 108 0.91 -6.82 -7.97
N VAL A 109 1.27 -7.95 -8.58
CA VAL A 109 2.63 -8.46 -8.75
C VAL A 109 2.99 -8.54 -10.23
N GLY A 110 4.16 -8.03 -10.60
CA GLY A 110 4.67 -8.05 -11.97
C GLY A 110 5.19 -9.43 -12.40
N ALA A 111 6.00 -10.07 -11.57
CA ALA A 111 6.51 -11.42 -11.82
C ALA A 111 6.63 -12.25 -10.52
N LEU A 112 6.40 -13.55 -10.65
CA LEU A 112 6.76 -14.56 -9.65
C LEU A 112 7.98 -15.32 -10.16
N GLU A 113 8.94 -15.57 -9.29
CA GLU A 113 10.08 -16.42 -9.55
C GLU A 113 10.15 -17.48 -8.44
N ASP A 114 10.42 -18.71 -8.82
CA ASP A 114 10.69 -19.78 -7.86
C ASP A 114 12.13 -19.58 -7.35
N GLY A 115 12.29 -19.40 -6.05
CA GLY A 115 13.59 -19.42 -5.41
C GLY A 115 13.93 -20.83 -4.91
N PRO A 116 15.02 -20.98 -4.15
CA PRO A 116 15.48 -22.28 -3.66
C PRO A 116 14.55 -22.92 -2.61
N TRP A 117 13.55 -22.20 -2.11
CA TRP A 117 12.66 -22.66 -1.04
C TRP A 117 11.26 -23.02 -1.56
N GLU A 118 10.84 -22.50 -2.72
CA GLU A 118 9.58 -22.83 -3.42
C GLU A 118 8.32 -22.71 -2.53
N ASP A 119 8.34 -21.82 -1.52
CA ASP A 119 7.31 -21.74 -0.47
C ASP A 119 6.56 -20.40 -0.39
N GLY A 120 6.86 -19.45 -1.29
CA GLY A 120 6.24 -18.13 -1.27
C GLY A 120 4.73 -18.17 -1.57
N THR A 121 3.93 -17.55 -0.70
CA THR A 121 2.47 -17.51 -0.83
C THR A 121 1.92 -16.11 -1.07
N ILE A 122 0.81 -16.02 -1.82
CA ILE A 122 0.03 -14.77 -1.95
C ILE A 122 -1.41 -15.07 -1.58
N GLU A 123 -1.84 -14.53 -0.43
CA GLU A 123 -3.13 -14.84 0.17
C GLU A 123 -3.92 -13.58 0.53
N SER A 124 -5.25 -13.66 0.49
CA SER A 124 -6.17 -12.58 0.90
C SER A 124 -5.76 -11.18 0.40
N SER A 125 -5.21 -11.12 -0.82
CA SER A 125 -4.58 -9.92 -1.37
C SER A 125 -5.20 -9.58 -2.72
N TYR A 126 -5.40 -8.28 -2.94
CA TYR A 126 -6.31 -7.80 -3.99
C TYR A 126 -5.74 -6.64 -4.78
N TRP A 127 -6.25 -6.42 -5.97
CA TRP A 127 -5.90 -5.24 -6.77
C TRP A 127 -7.08 -4.76 -7.59
N ASP A 128 -7.13 -3.45 -7.79
CA ASP A 128 -8.20 -2.83 -8.55
C ASP A 128 -7.90 -2.87 -10.06
N THR A 129 -8.70 -3.65 -10.78
CA THR A 129 -8.62 -3.85 -12.23
C THR A 129 -8.90 -2.60 -13.07
N GLN A 130 -9.65 -1.64 -12.51
CA GLN A 130 -10.08 -0.43 -13.21
C GLN A 130 -9.07 0.70 -13.00
N THR A 131 -8.61 0.91 -11.77
CA THR A 131 -7.66 2.00 -11.47
C THR A 131 -6.22 1.64 -11.82
N SER A 132 -5.84 0.36 -11.70
CA SER A 132 -4.51 -0.09 -12.15
C SER A 132 -4.31 0.03 -13.66
N GLY A 133 -5.40 -0.02 -14.43
CA GLY A 133 -5.37 -0.10 -15.89
C GLY A 133 -4.86 -1.44 -16.42
N GLN A 134 -4.75 -2.47 -15.57
CA GLN A 134 -4.30 -3.82 -15.94
C GLN A 134 -5.47 -4.80 -15.96
N SER A 135 -5.42 -5.79 -16.84
CA SER A 135 -6.41 -6.88 -16.90
C SER A 135 -5.93 -8.16 -16.23
N THR A 136 -4.64 -8.27 -15.92
CA THR A 136 -4.01 -9.44 -15.32
C THR A 136 -2.99 -9.05 -14.24
N SER A 137 -2.63 -10.03 -13.42
CA SER A 137 -1.48 -9.97 -12.52
C SER A 137 -0.98 -11.38 -12.25
N THR A 138 0.32 -11.51 -11.95
CA THR A 138 0.93 -12.82 -11.67
C THR A 138 0.52 -13.37 -10.29
N GLY A 139 0.03 -12.51 -9.39
CA GLY A 139 -0.53 -12.90 -8.10
C GLY A 139 -1.58 -11.92 -7.61
N GLY A 140 -2.29 -12.28 -6.54
CA GLY A 140 -3.40 -11.49 -5.99
C GLY A 140 -4.66 -11.54 -6.86
N ALA A 141 -5.82 -11.37 -6.22
CA ALA A 141 -7.12 -11.43 -6.90
C ALA A 141 -7.53 -10.06 -7.46
N GLY A 142 -7.77 -10.00 -8.77
CA GLY A 142 -8.29 -8.80 -9.41
C GLY A 142 -9.74 -8.56 -9.02
N LYS A 143 -10.06 -7.33 -8.60
CA LYS A 143 -11.39 -6.87 -8.21
C LYS A 143 -11.74 -5.58 -8.94
N THR A 144 -13.01 -5.33 -9.11
CA THR A 144 -13.52 -4.02 -9.55
C THR A 144 -13.44 -3.01 -8.41
N THR A 145 -13.45 -1.72 -8.73
CA THR A 145 -13.52 -0.65 -7.73
C THR A 145 -14.72 -0.80 -6.82
N ALA A 146 -15.88 -1.18 -7.38
CA ALA A 146 -17.09 -1.39 -6.60
C ALA A 146 -16.94 -2.55 -5.60
N GLU A 147 -16.31 -3.66 -6.00
CA GLU A 147 -16.00 -4.76 -5.08
C GLU A 147 -14.98 -4.35 -4.02
N MET A 148 -13.96 -3.57 -4.39
CA MET A 148 -12.94 -3.05 -3.47
C MET A 148 -13.49 -2.06 -2.43
N TYR A 149 -14.72 -1.58 -2.60
CA TYR A 149 -15.44 -0.77 -1.59
C TYR A 149 -16.32 -1.60 -0.66
N GLN A 150 -16.35 -2.92 -0.82
CA GLN A 150 -17.13 -3.80 0.05
C GLN A 150 -16.20 -4.49 1.05
N GLN A 151 -16.50 -4.39 2.34
CA GLN A 151 -15.75 -5.07 3.39
C GLN A 151 -15.70 -6.58 3.16
N THR A 152 -16.78 -7.15 2.61
CA THR A 152 -16.91 -8.60 2.34
C THR A 152 -15.92 -9.11 1.30
N THR A 153 -15.36 -8.24 0.46
CA THR A 153 -14.31 -8.60 -0.51
C THR A 153 -12.99 -8.97 0.18
N PHE A 154 -12.73 -8.42 1.36
CA PHE A 154 -11.47 -8.53 2.08
C PHE A 154 -11.54 -9.68 3.11
N GLU A 155 -11.51 -10.91 2.60
CA GLU A 155 -11.58 -12.11 3.42
C GLU A 155 -10.35 -12.25 4.32
N ASN A 156 -10.56 -12.60 5.60
CA ASN A 156 -9.54 -12.73 6.64
C ASN A 156 -8.90 -11.42 7.12
N TRP A 157 -9.46 -10.26 6.76
CA TRP A 157 -8.96 -8.96 7.24
C TRP A 157 -9.55 -8.57 8.59
N ASP A 158 -8.72 -7.91 9.42
CA ASP A 158 -9.13 -7.40 10.73
C ASP A 158 -9.62 -5.95 10.62
N PHE A 159 -10.94 -5.78 10.51
CA PHE A 159 -11.63 -4.48 10.53
C PHE A 159 -12.00 -3.98 11.93
N ASP A 160 -11.66 -4.75 12.98
CA ASP A 160 -11.90 -4.34 14.36
C ASP A 160 -10.72 -3.53 14.90
N SER A 161 -9.49 -3.86 14.48
CA SER A 161 -8.27 -3.30 15.06
C SER A 161 -7.25 -2.73 14.06
N VAL A 162 -7.24 -3.19 12.80
CA VAL A 162 -6.22 -2.78 11.82
C VAL A 162 -6.81 -1.86 10.75
N TRP A 163 -7.93 -2.26 10.16
CA TRP A 163 -8.52 -1.61 8.99
C TRP A 163 -9.85 -0.93 9.34
N TRP A 164 -10.21 0.06 8.54
CA TRP A 164 -11.58 0.57 8.45
C TRP A 164 -11.92 0.81 6.99
N ILE A 165 -13.20 0.70 6.65
CA ILE A 165 -13.70 0.96 5.30
C ILE A 165 -14.99 1.77 5.41
N ASP A 166 -15.20 2.69 4.46
CA ASP A 166 -16.48 3.38 4.27
C ASP A 166 -17.27 2.61 3.21
N GLU A 167 -18.19 1.76 3.67
CA GLU A 167 -18.84 0.74 2.84
C GLU A 167 -19.51 1.34 1.59
N GLY A 168 -19.08 0.87 0.42
CA GLY A 168 -19.58 1.33 -0.88
C GLY A 168 -19.04 2.69 -1.34
N SER A 169 -18.13 3.33 -0.60
CA SER A 169 -17.64 4.69 -0.92
C SER A 169 -16.14 4.80 -1.10
N ASP A 170 -15.32 4.16 -0.25
CA ASP A 170 -13.86 4.25 -0.31
C ASP A 170 -13.20 2.89 -0.04
N TYR A 171 -11.93 2.79 -0.40
CA TYR A 171 -11.08 1.62 -0.12
C TYR A 171 -10.83 1.47 1.39
N PRO A 172 -10.47 0.26 1.87
CA PRO A 172 -9.95 0.08 3.21
C PRO A 172 -8.77 1.00 3.47
N ARG A 173 -8.68 1.56 4.67
CA ARG A 173 -7.54 2.36 5.15
C ARG A 173 -7.19 1.90 6.54
N PHE A 174 -6.00 2.26 7.04
CA PHE A 174 -5.67 1.91 8.42
C PHE A 174 -6.58 2.63 9.41
N LEU A 175 -7.05 1.92 10.45
CA LEU A 175 -8.02 2.41 11.43
C LEU A 175 -7.57 3.73 12.09
N TRP A 176 -6.27 3.91 12.31
CA TRP A 176 -5.70 5.13 12.88
C TRP A 176 -5.84 6.35 11.95
N GLU A 177 -5.99 6.17 10.64
CA GLU A 177 -6.25 7.28 9.70
C GLU A 177 -7.62 7.92 9.94
N ARG A 178 -8.61 7.15 10.41
CA ARG A 178 -9.94 7.66 10.77
C ARG A 178 -9.88 8.75 11.83
N GLY A 179 -8.97 8.63 12.80
CA GLY A 179 -8.79 9.60 13.88
C GLY A 179 -8.43 11.00 13.35
N LYS A 180 -7.56 11.07 12.32
CA LYS A 180 -7.18 12.34 11.68
C LYS A 180 -8.37 13.02 11.01
N THR A 181 -9.25 12.24 10.37
CA THR A 181 -10.45 12.76 9.69
C THR A 181 -11.49 13.25 10.69
N GLN A 182 -11.71 12.53 11.80
CA GLN A 182 -12.64 12.98 12.85
C GLN A 182 -12.15 14.24 13.58
N ASP A 183 -10.85 14.36 13.81
CA ASP A 183 -10.28 15.57 14.41
C ASP A 183 -10.41 16.78 13.49
N LEU A 184 -10.22 16.60 12.18
CA LEU A 184 -10.46 17.65 11.18
C LEU A 184 -11.94 18.05 11.12
N LEU A 185 -12.86 17.09 11.16
CA LEU A 185 -14.30 17.37 11.17
C LEU A 185 -14.72 18.12 12.43
N ARG A 186 -14.24 17.70 13.61
CA ARG A 186 -14.46 18.42 14.87
C ARG A 186 -13.88 19.83 14.82
N MET A 187 -12.75 20.03 14.15
CA MET A 187 -12.16 21.36 13.94
C MET A 187 -13.02 22.23 13.01
N ILE A 188 -13.52 21.67 11.91
CA ILE A 188 -14.37 22.39 10.96
C ILE A 188 -15.70 22.79 11.61
N GLU A 189 -16.34 21.90 12.37
CA GLU A 189 -17.58 22.21 13.08
C GLU A 189 -17.35 23.31 14.13
N ARG A 190 -16.28 23.22 14.93
CA ARG A 190 -15.90 24.30 15.86
C ARG A 190 -15.61 25.63 15.16
N TYR A 191 -15.03 25.59 13.96
CA TYR A 191 -14.78 26.80 13.16
C TYR A 191 -16.08 27.40 12.58
N ARG A 192 -17.06 26.55 12.22
CA ARG A 192 -18.40 26.98 11.77
C ARG A 192 -19.20 27.58 12.93
N GLU A 193 -19.15 26.96 14.10
CA GLU A 193 -19.77 27.45 15.33
C GLU A 193 -19.13 28.76 15.80
N GLY A 194 -17.80 28.86 15.84
CA GLY A 194 -17.08 30.08 16.24
C GLY A 194 -17.26 31.27 15.29
N ARG A 195 -17.80 31.06 14.08
CA ARG A 195 -18.19 32.14 13.16
C ARG A 195 -19.51 32.81 13.55
N GLN A 196 -20.32 32.18 14.41
CA GLN A 196 -21.53 32.78 14.95
C GLN A 196 -21.26 33.69 16.16
N ASP A 197 -20.09 33.57 16.82
CA ASP A 197 -19.89 34.14 18.16
C ASP A 197 -18.95 35.36 18.23
N GLY A 198 -18.31 35.76 17.13
CA GLY A 198 -17.63 37.07 17.04
C GLY A 198 -16.41 37.32 17.95
N GLU A 199 -15.84 36.31 18.60
CA GLU A 199 -14.67 36.47 19.48
C GLU A 199 -13.34 36.09 18.78
N SER A 200 -12.30 36.85 19.08
CA SER A 200 -11.12 37.06 18.22
C SER A 200 -10.04 35.95 18.24
N PHE A 201 -9.44 35.77 17.07
CA PHE A 201 -8.45 34.75 16.67
C PHE A 201 -7.05 34.94 17.29
N LEU A 202 -6.75 34.38 18.47
CA LEU A 202 -5.36 34.43 18.98
C LEU A 202 -4.83 33.27 19.83
N ASN A 203 -5.47 32.08 19.85
CA ASN A 203 -4.96 30.94 20.65
C ASN A 203 -4.70 29.62 19.89
N PHE A 204 -4.92 29.56 18.58
CA PHE A 204 -4.92 28.27 17.86
C PHE A 204 -3.53 27.71 17.53
N THR A 205 -2.50 28.54 17.41
CA THR A 205 -1.11 28.07 17.17
C THR A 205 -0.43 27.52 18.42
N GLN A 206 -1.00 27.74 19.61
CA GLN A 206 -0.41 27.32 20.89
C GLN A 206 -0.80 25.89 21.27
N PHE A 207 -1.94 25.39 20.79
CA PHE A 207 -2.45 24.05 21.11
C PHE A 207 -1.58 22.91 20.53
N TRP A 208 -0.90 23.15 19.40
CA TRP A 208 -0.04 22.15 18.74
C TRP A 208 1.41 22.14 19.22
N LYS A 209 1.83 23.04 20.10
CA LYS A 209 3.19 23.02 20.67
C LYS A 209 3.36 22.05 21.85
N THR A 210 2.28 21.50 22.41
CA THR A 210 2.31 20.70 23.65
C THR A 210 1.99 19.22 23.49
N ARG A 211 1.80 18.72 22.26
CA ARG A 211 1.71 17.27 21.99
C ARG A 211 2.78 16.86 20.98
N ARG A 212 4.00 16.69 21.49
CA ARG A 212 5.03 15.82 20.91
C ARG A 212 5.09 14.56 21.76
#